data_AF-C5LTG1-F1
#
_entry.id   AF-C5LTG1-F1
#
_cell.length_a   1.000
_cell.length_b   1.000
_cell.length_c   1.000
_cell.angle_alpha   90.00
_cell.angle_beta   90.00
_cell.angle_gamma   90.00
#
_symmetry.space_group_name_H-M   'P 1'
#
loop_
_entity.id
_entity.type
_entity.pdbx_description
1 polymer ?
#
loop_
_entity_poly.entity_id
_entity_poly.type
_entity_poly.pdbx_seq_one_letter_code
_entity_poly.pdbx_strand_id
1 'polypeptide(L)'
;MRGAYGKPNGTCARVNIGQVLISIRTRLDKEQIAVEALRRAKFKIPGRQKIHVSHNWGFTRFTKDDYQKYKAMGRLIPMGVHAQWLSSKGSLDRFIGAQ
;
A
#
# COMPACT_ATOMS: atom_id res chain seq x y z
N MET A 1 -20.80 -23.80 -34.62
CA MET A 1 -19.46 -24.40 -34.38
C MET A 1 -19.59 -25.44 -33.28
N ARG A 2 -19.36 -26.73 -33.57
CA ARG A 2 -19.49 -27.83 -32.58
C ARG A 2 -18.16 -28.02 -31.85
N GLY A 3 -18.18 -28.13 -30.51
CA GLY A 3 -16.98 -28.46 -29.70
C GLY A 3 -16.03 -27.29 -29.39
N ALA A 4 -16.55 -26.06 -29.22
CA ALA A 4 -15.73 -24.84 -29.10
C ALA A 4 -15.25 -24.48 -27.67
N TYR A 5 -15.24 -25.41 -26.72
CA TYR A 5 -14.72 -25.12 -25.38
C TYR A 5 -13.18 -25.02 -25.41
N GLY A 6 -12.65 -23.86 -25.01
CA GLY A 6 -11.22 -23.55 -25.11
C GLY A 6 -10.36 -24.26 -24.07
N LYS A 7 -9.09 -24.46 -24.42
CA LYS A 7 -8.03 -24.81 -23.44
C LYS A 7 -7.56 -23.54 -22.72
N PRO A 8 -7.02 -23.63 -21.50
CA PRO A 8 -6.49 -22.47 -20.79
C PRO A 8 -5.37 -21.78 -21.60
N ASN A 9 -5.47 -20.45 -21.76
CA ASN A 9 -4.46 -19.62 -22.42
C ASN A 9 -4.11 -18.41 -21.54
N GLY A 10 -3.12 -18.58 -20.68
CA GLY A 10 -2.62 -17.53 -19.79
C GLY A 10 -3.52 -17.24 -18.58
N THR A 11 -3.08 -16.29 -17.76
CA THR A 11 -3.81 -15.76 -16.60
C THR A 11 -4.04 -14.27 -16.76
N CYS A 12 -5.06 -13.75 -16.09
CA CYS A 12 -5.37 -12.33 -16.08
C CYS A 12 -5.78 -11.85 -14.68
N ALA A 13 -5.49 -10.59 -14.39
CA ALA A 13 -5.95 -9.93 -13.16
C ALA A 13 -7.25 -9.17 -13.46
N ARG A 14 -8.32 -9.48 -12.71
CA ARG A 14 -9.58 -8.71 -12.76
C ARG A 14 -9.44 -7.49 -11.87
N VAL A 15 -9.74 -6.30 -12.41
CA VAL A 15 -9.55 -5.03 -11.72
C VAL A 15 -10.84 -4.22 -11.74
N ASN A 16 -11.20 -3.63 -10.60
CA ASN A 16 -12.35 -2.76 -10.44
C ASN A 16 -11.99 -1.29 -10.62
N ILE A 17 -12.98 -0.44 -10.87
CA ILE A 17 -12.80 1.01 -10.91
C ILE A 17 -12.36 1.50 -9.53
N GLY A 18 -11.28 2.29 -9.48
CA GLY A 18 -10.71 2.81 -8.23
C GLY A 18 -9.80 1.82 -7.49
N GLN A 19 -9.64 0.59 -7.98
CA GLN A 19 -8.69 -0.36 -7.40
C GLN A 19 -7.25 0.07 -7.70
N VAL A 20 -6.40 0.06 -6.67
CA VAL A 20 -4.98 0.38 -6.81
C VAL A 20 -4.26 -0.79 -7.50
N LEU A 21 -3.55 -0.49 -8.60
CA LEU A 21 -2.80 -1.49 -9.37
C LEU A 21 -1.35 -1.61 -8.88
N ILE A 22 -0.66 -0.47 -8.76
CA ILE A 22 0.75 -0.38 -8.38
C ILE A 22 0.87 0.69 -7.30
N SER A 23 1.61 0.38 -6.24
CA SER A 23 1.96 1.32 -5.16
C SER A 23 3.48 1.39 -5.01
N ILE A 24 4.01 2.60 -4.85
CA ILE A 24 5.45 2.84 -4.67
C ILE A 24 5.62 3.67 -3.39
N ARG A 25 6.60 3.29 -2.56
CA ARG A 25 7.01 4.05 -1.38
C ARG A 25 8.43 4.58 -1.60
N THR A 26 8.58 5.89 -1.57
CA THR A 26 9.86 6.57 -1.70
C THR A 26 10.01 7.63 -0.61
N ARG A 27 11.22 8.19 -0.50
CA ARG A 27 11.43 9.43 0.24
C ARG A 27 10.79 10.61 -0.50
N LEU A 28 10.48 11.68 0.23
CA LEU A 28 9.82 12.88 -0.33
C LEU A 28 10.63 13.55 -1.44
N ASP A 29 11.96 13.48 -1.39
CA ASP A 29 12.85 14.02 -2.43
C ASP A 29 12.75 13.29 -3.78
N LYS A 30 12.19 12.08 -3.81
CA LYS A 30 12.06 11.26 -5.03
C LYS A 30 10.62 11.16 -5.53
N GLU A 31 9.72 11.99 -5.01
CA GLU A 31 8.30 11.97 -5.37
C GLU A 31 8.07 12.19 -6.87
N GLN A 32 8.67 13.23 -7.45
CA GLN A 32 8.53 13.54 -8.88
C GLN A 32 9.04 12.41 -9.78
N ILE A 33 10.14 11.76 -9.38
CA ILE A 33 10.72 10.63 -10.11
C ILE A 33 9.76 9.43 -10.07
N ALA A 34 9.15 9.17 -8.93
CA ALA A 34 8.15 8.10 -8.79
C ALA A 34 6.90 8.35 -9.65
N VAL A 35 6.43 9.60 -9.71
CA VAL A 35 5.31 10.00 -10.57
C VAL A 35 5.63 9.76 -12.05
N GLU A 36 6.81 10.16 -12.51
CA GLU A 36 7.25 9.92 -13.89
C GLU A 36 7.40 8.43 -14.21
N ALA A 37 7.93 7.64 -13.27
CA ALA A 37 8.02 6.19 -13.42
C ALA A 37 6.64 5.54 -13.59
N LEU A 38 5.65 5.94 -12.78
CA LEU A 38 4.27 5.47 -12.90
C LEU A 38 3.60 5.95 -14.19
N ARG A 39 3.90 7.16 -14.65
CA ARG A 39 3.43 7.68 -15.94
C ARG A 39 3.90 6.79 -17.09
N ARG A 40 5.16 6.35 -17.06
CA ARG A 40 5.71 5.42 -18.06
C ARG A 40 5.11 4.02 -17.95
N ALA A 41 4.97 3.51 -16.73
CA ALA A 41 4.38 2.19 -16.47
C ALA A 41 2.93 2.09 -16.96
N LYS A 42 2.15 3.18 -16.80
CA LYS A 42 0.77 3.26 -17.27
C LYS A 42 0.62 2.96 -18.76
N PHE A 43 1.59 3.28 -19.62
CA PHE A 43 1.51 2.97 -21.06
C PHE A 43 1.49 1.47 -21.38
N LYS A 44 1.86 0.61 -20.42
CA LYS A 44 1.82 -0.84 -20.57
C LYS A 44 0.51 -1.46 -20.06
N ILE A 45 -0.33 -0.67 -19.39
CA ILE A 45 -1.61 -1.12 -18.84
C ILE A 45 -2.72 -0.58 -19.73
N PRO A 46 -3.65 -1.41 -20.24
CA PRO A 46 -4.73 -0.94 -21.09
C PRO A 46 -5.68 -0.02 -20.32
N GLY A 47 -6.21 1.02 -20.99
CA GLY A 47 -7.24 1.91 -20.45
C GLY A 47 -6.70 3.21 -19.83
N ARG A 48 -7.51 3.85 -18.97
CA ARG A 48 -7.18 5.13 -18.32
C ARG A 48 -6.89 4.93 -16.83
N GLN A 49 -5.61 4.92 -16.48
CA GLN A 49 -5.16 4.89 -15.08
C GLN A 49 -4.89 6.31 -14.57
N LYS A 50 -5.19 6.56 -13.29
CA LYS A 50 -4.85 7.82 -12.60
C LYS A 50 -3.69 7.57 -11.65
N ILE A 51 -2.80 8.55 -11.53
CA ILE A 51 -1.69 8.52 -10.59
C ILE A 51 -2.07 9.45 -9.43
N HIS A 52 -1.98 8.94 -8.21
CA HIS A 52 -2.34 9.68 -7.01
C HIS A 52 -1.17 9.63 -6.03
N VAL A 53 -0.85 10.78 -5.43
CA VAL A 53 0.05 10.86 -4.28
C VAL A 53 -0.79 10.63 -3.03
N SER A 54 -0.43 9.64 -2.23
CA SER A 54 -1.18 9.29 -1.03
C SER A 54 -0.94 10.29 0.11
N HIS A 55 -2.00 10.58 0.88
CA HIS A 55 -1.92 11.31 2.14
C HIS A 55 -1.39 10.44 3.30
N ASN A 56 -1.30 9.12 3.09
CA ASN A 56 -0.83 8.18 4.09
C ASN A 56 0.69 8.13 4.18
N TRP A 57 1.19 7.67 5.33
CA TRP A 57 2.60 7.39 5.52
C TRP A 57 3.00 6.08 4.84
N GLY A 58 3.35 6.17 3.55
CA GLY A 58 3.78 5.02 2.75
C GLY A 58 2.69 3.96 2.63
N PHE A 59 3.01 2.71 2.97
CA PHE A 59 2.09 1.56 2.91
C PHE A 59 1.34 1.32 4.23
N THR A 60 1.23 2.35 5.06
CA THR A 60 0.44 2.27 6.30
C THR A 60 -0.96 2.80 6.06
N ARG A 61 -1.86 2.48 7.01
CA ARG A 61 -3.23 3.01 7.05
C ARG A 61 -3.31 4.41 7.67
N PHE A 62 -2.20 4.95 8.17
CA PHE A 62 -2.17 6.21 8.92
C PHE A 62 -1.84 7.36 7.98
N THR A 63 -2.45 8.52 8.23
CA THR A 63 -2.05 9.77 7.57
C THR A 63 -0.63 10.17 8.01
N LYS A 64 0.01 11.08 7.27
CA LYS A 64 1.35 11.55 7.62
C LYS A 64 1.40 12.18 9.02
N ASP A 65 0.38 12.95 9.38
CA ASP A 65 0.29 13.65 10.67
C ASP A 65 0.02 12.67 11.82
N ASP A 66 -0.94 11.76 11.62
CA ASP A 66 -1.27 10.72 12.59
C ASP A 66 -0.07 9.81 12.88
N TYR A 67 0.68 9.44 11.85
CA TYR A 67 1.85 8.59 12.02
C TYR A 67 2.90 9.25 12.92
N GLN A 68 3.16 10.55 12.74
CA GLN A 68 4.09 11.30 13.58
C GLN A 68 3.60 11.39 15.02
N LYS A 69 2.30 11.68 15.22
CA LYS A 69 1.66 11.72 16.54
C LYS A 69 1.75 10.38 17.26
N TYR A 70 1.37 9.29 16.60
CA TYR A 70 1.38 7.95 17.20
C TYR A 70 2.80 7.42 17.46
N LYS A 71 3.76 7.82 16.62
CA LYS A 71 5.18 7.54 16.86
C LYS A 71 5.69 8.29 18.09
N ALA A 72 5.37 9.57 18.24
CA ALA A 72 5.74 10.36 19.42
C ALA A 72 5.12 9.81 20.72
N MET A 73 3.90 9.26 20.66
CA MET A 73 3.25 8.60 21.79
C MET A 73 3.76 7.17 22.08
N GLY A 74 4.70 6.64 21.30
CA GLY A 74 5.21 5.27 21.47
C GLY A 74 4.20 4.16 21.15
N ARG A 75 3.12 4.46 20.42
CA ARG A 75 2.05 3.51 20.08
C ARG A 75 2.29 2.72 18.79
N LEU A 76 3.30 3.09 18.01
CA LEU A 76 3.68 2.39 16.78
C LEU A 76 4.91 1.52 17.03
N ILE A 77 4.72 0.20 16.95
CA ILE A 77 5.81 -0.77 17.08
C ILE A 77 6.43 -1.00 15.69
N PRO A 78 7.74 -0.78 15.51
CA PRO A 78 8.41 -1.04 14.25
C PRO A 78 8.57 -2.55 14.00
N MET A 79 8.03 -3.05 12.89
CA MET A 79 8.12 -4.46 12.46
C MET A 79 8.91 -4.58 11.14
N GLY A 80 10.06 -3.91 11.09
CA GLY A 80 10.90 -3.82 9.90
C GLY A 80 10.29 -2.96 8.79
N VAL A 81 9.53 -3.58 7.88
CA VAL A 81 8.97 -2.91 6.69
C VAL A 81 7.63 -2.22 6.98
N HIS A 82 6.89 -2.72 7.97
CA HIS A 82 5.57 -2.22 8.38
C HIS A 82 5.58 -1.76 9.85
N ALA A 83 4.51 -1.09 10.26
CA ALA A 83 4.30 -0.65 11.65
C ALA A 83 3.06 -1.35 12.20
N GLN A 84 3.19 -1.90 13.41
CA GLN A 84 2.07 -2.48 14.14
C GLN A 84 1.50 -1.43 15.10
N TRP A 85 0.17 -1.37 15.16
CA TRP A 85 -0.55 -0.54 16.11
C TRP A 85 -0.62 -1.21 17.47
N LEU A 86 -0.12 -0.55 18.51
CA LEU A 86 -0.31 -0.98 19.90
C LEU A 86 -1.73 -0.60 20.36
N SER A 87 -2.67 -1.53 20.11
CA SER A 87 -4.06 -1.42 20.53
C SER A 87 -4.19 -1.26 22.04
N SER A 88 -5.11 -0.41 22.49
CA SER A 88 -5.50 -0.29 23.91
C SER A 88 -6.25 -1.52 24.45
N LYS A 89 -6.56 -2.50 23.60
CA LYS A 89 -7.24 -3.76 23.96
C LYS A 89 -6.26 -4.93 23.87
N GLY A 90 -6.12 -5.68 24.97
CA GLY A 90 -5.25 -6.86 25.09
C GLY A 90 -4.82 -7.09 26.54
N SER A 91 -3.97 -8.10 26.79
CA SER A 91 -3.35 -8.28 28.10
C SER A 91 -2.49 -7.06 28.46
N LEU A 92 -2.52 -6.66 29.73
CA LEU A 92 -1.69 -5.56 30.25
C LEU A 92 -0.19 -5.84 30.08
N ASP A 93 0.21 -7.11 30.10
CA ASP A 93 1.60 -7.56 29.92
C ASP A 93 2.24 -7.01 28.64
N ARG A 94 1.44 -6.85 27.58
CA ARG A 94 1.91 -6.28 26.30
C ARG A 94 2.33 -4.82 26.40
N PHE A 95 1.79 -4.07 27.36
CA PHE A 95 2.18 -2.67 27.59
C PHE A 95 3.36 -2.56 28.54
N ILE A 96 3.49 -3.51 29.46
CA ILE A 96 4.49 -3.51 30.52
C ILE A 96 5.80 -4.15 30.02
N GLY A 97 5.76 -4.89 28.90
CA GLY A 97 6.93 -5.51 28.31
C GLY A 97 7.41 -6.74 29.08
N ALA A 98 6.48 -7.47 29.72
CA ALA A 98 6.82 -8.76 30.31
C ALA A 98 7.20 -9.74 29.18
N GLN A 99 8.41 -10.30 29.31
CA GLN A 99 9.01 -11.27 28.38
C GLN A 99 8.18 -12.55 28.27
#